data_AF-A0A3N0C357-F1
#
_entry.id   AF-A0A3N0C357-F1
#
_cell.length_a   1.000
_cell.length_b   1.000
_cell.length_c   1.000
_cell.angle_alpha   90.00
_cell.angle_beta   90.00
_cell.angle_gamma   90.00
#
_symmetry.space_group_name_H-M   'P 1'
#
loop_
_entity.id
_entity.type
_entity.pdbx_description
1 polymer ?
#
loop_
_entity_poly.entity_id
_entity_poly.type
_entity_poly.pdbx_seq_one_letter_code
_entity_poly.pdbx_strand_id
1 'polypeptide(L)' 'MEALIIYPETKEQMAVLKAVAKALKVKTETEKSPYNPEFVKMIKMAEKRANFKTIDPNDVWGSLGLK' A
#
# COMPACT_ATOMS: atom_id res chain seq x y z
N MET A 1 18.21 -3.44 11.76
CA MET A 1 18.39 -2.09 11.18
C MET A 1 17.05 -1.39 11.26
N GLU A 2 17.06 -0.13 11.66
CA GLU A 2 15.86 0.69 11.75
C GLU A 2 15.54 1.31 10.38
N ALA A 3 14.26 1.47 10.06
CA ALA A 3 13.81 2.09 8.82
C ALA A 3 13.24 3.48 9.14
N LEU A 4 13.77 4.51 8.48
CA LEU A 4 13.23 5.86 8.56
C LEU A 4 12.19 6.06 7.44
N ILE A 5 10.93 6.31 7.81
CA ILE A 5 9.84 6.64 6.88
C ILE A 5 9.67 8.16 6.84
N ILE A 6 9.72 8.74 5.65
CA ILE A 6 9.65 10.20 5.43
C ILE A 6 8.43 10.50 4.55
N TYR A 7 7.57 11.42 5.00
CA TYR A 7 6.37 11.85 4.28
C TYR A 7 6.56 13.29 3.78
N PRO A 8 7.16 13.51 2.59
CA PRO A 8 7.33 14.86 2.04
C PRO A 8 5.97 15.47 1.67
N GLU A 9 5.75 16.72 2.08
CA GLU A 9 4.52 17.48 1.86
C GLU A 9 4.61 18.40 0.63
N THR A 10 5.84 18.72 0.19
CA THR A 10 6.06 19.61 -0.97
C THR A 10 6.92 18.96 -2.05
N LYS A 11 6.79 19.48 -3.28
CA LYS A 11 7.61 19.05 -4.43
C LYS A 11 9.10 19.31 -4.21
N GLU A 12 9.43 20.40 -3.52
CA GLU A 12 10.80 20.80 -3.19
C GLU A 12 11.44 19.80 -2.21
N GLN A 13 10.72 19.43 -1.15
CA GLN A 13 11.16 18.39 -0.20
C GLN A 13 11.43 17.06 -0.92
N MET A 14 10.52 16.64 -1.80
CA MET A 14 10.70 15.42 -2.61
C MET A 14 11.94 15.50 -3.51
N ALA A 15 12.21 16.66 -4.11
CA ALA A 15 13.38 16.85 -4.97
C ALA A 15 14.69 16.71 -4.17
N VAL A 16 14.76 17.26 -2.96
CA VAL A 16 15.92 17.13 -2.07
C VAL A 16 16.13 15.68 -1.66
N LEU A 17 15.08 14.97 -1.25
CA LEU A 17 15.17 13.55 -0.86
C LEU A 17 15.67 12.67 -2.02
N LYS A 18 15.20 12.92 -3.25
CA LYS A 18 15.69 12.22 -4.44
C LYS A 18 17.17 12.48 -4.72
N ALA A 19 17.63 13.71 -4.54
CA ALA A 19 19.05 14.06 -4.71
C ALA A 19 19.93 13.34 -3.67
N VAL A 20 19.51 13.33 -2.40
CA VAL A 20 20.22 12.60 -1.32
C VAL A 20 20.26 11.11 -1.61
N ALA A 21 19.12 10.48 -1.94
CA ALA A 21 19.07 9.06 -2.25
C ALA A 21 19.96 8.69 -3.45
N LYS A 22 19.99 9.53 -4.49
CA LYS A 22 20.87 9.36 -5.65
C LYS A 22 22.36 9.44 -5.28
N ALA A 23 22.74 10.40 -4.43
CA ALA A 23 24.12 10.54 -3.96
C ALA A 23 24.58 9.31 -3.15
N LEU A 24 23.66 8.73 -2.37
CA LEU A 24 23.90 7.52 -1.59
C LEU A 24 23.76 6.22 -2.41
N LYS A 25 23.45 6.31 -3.71
CA LYS A 25 23.17 5.16 -4.60
C LYS A 25 22.06 4.23 -4.07
N VAL A 26 21.10 4.80 -3.34
CA VAL A 26 19.92 4.09 -2.86
C VAL A 26 18.90 4.01 -3.98
N LYS A 27 18.31 2.83 -4.20
CA LYS A 27 17.20 2.67 -5.16
C LYS A 27 15.96 3.35 -4.60
N THR A 28 15.32 4.18 -5.42
CA THR A 28 14.06 4.87 -5.08
C THR A 28 12.99 4.51 -6.09
N GLU A 29 11.83 4.09 -5.62
CA GLU A 29 10.62 3.92 -6.43
C GLU A 29 9.61 5.01 -6.02
N THR A 30 8.85 5.53 -6.98
CA THR A 30 7.80 6.52 -6.71
C THR A 30 6.47 5.94 -7.17
N GLU A 31 5.63 5.51 -6.24
CA GLU A 31 4.26 5.12 -6.52
C GLU A 31 3.30 6.24 -6.07
N LYS A 32 2.30 6.54 -6.90
CA LYS A 32 1.27 7.55 -6.58
C LYS A 32 0.24 7.03 -5.56
N SER A 33 0.16 5.71 -5.42
CA SER A 33 -0.78 5.02 -4.56
C SER A 33 -0.01 4.40 -3.40
N PRO A 34 -0.54 4.47 -2.16
CA PRO A 34 0.03 3.71 -1.04
C PRO A 34 -0.15 2.20 -1.21
N TYR A 35 -1.03 1.78 -2.14
CA TYR A 35 -1.27 0.39 -2.46
C TYR A 35 -0.50 -0.04 -3.69
N ASN A 36 0.17 -1.18 -3.57
CA ASN A 36 0.82 -1.87 -4.67
C ASN A 36 -0.17 -2.09 -5.84
N PRO A 37 0.20 -1.76 -7.09
CA PRO A 37 -0.70 -1.87 -8.24
C PRO A 37 -1.23 -3.28 -8.51
N GLU A 38 -0.42 -4.32 -8.32
CA GLU A 38 -0.86 -5.72 -8.52
C GLU A 38 -1.86 -6.14 -7.42
N PHE A 39 -1.68 -5.66 -6.19
CA PHE A 39 -2.67 -5.83 -5.13
C PHE A 39 -4.02 -5.20 -5.52
N VAL A 40 -4.01 -3.94 -5.98
CA VAL A 40 -5.25 -3.25 -6.43
C VAL A 40 -5.92 -4.00 -7.58
N LYS A 41 -5.13 -4.50 -8.55
CA LYS A 41 -5.63 -5.28 -9.68
C LYS A 41 -6.28 -6.59 -9.24
N MET A 42 -5.65 -7.31 -8.30
CA MET A 42 -6.22 -8.53 -7.71
C MET A 42 -7.58 -8.27 -7.06
N ILE A 43 -7.71 -7.21 -6.25
CA ILE A 43 -8.98 -6.85 -5.59
C ILE A 43 -10.06 -6.50 -6.62
N LYS A 44 -9.76 -5.69 -7.63
CA LYS A 44 -10.72 -5.35 -8.70
C LYS A 44 -11.16 -6.58 -9.51
N MET A 45 -10.27 -7.56 -9.70
CA MET A 45 -10.64 -8.83 -10.33
C MET A 45 -11.54 -9.67 -9.43
N ALA A 46 -11.28 -9.71 -8.13
CA ALA A 46 -12.12 -10.43 -7.17
C ALA A 46 -13.53 -9.83 -7.08
N GLU A 47 -13.66 -8.51 -7.06
CA GLU A 47 -14.95 -7.78 -7.06
C GLU A 47 -15.85 -8.20 -8.24
N LYS A 48 -15.27 -8.31 -9.45
CA LYS A 48 -16.01 -8.74 -10.65
C LYS A 48 -16.51 -10.18 -10.61
N ARG A 49 -15.88 -11.06 -9.83
CA ARG A 49 -16.28 -12.47 -9.73
C ARG A 49 -17.58 -12.65 -8.94
N ALA A 50 -17.97 -11.65 -8.14
CA ALA A 50 -19.18 -11.65 -7.29
C ALA A 50 -19.33 -12.88 -6.36
N ASN A 51 -18.27 -13.67 -6.18
CA ASN A 51 -18.21 -14.79 -5.26
C ASN A 51 -17.44 -14.34 -4.01
N PHE A 52 -18.12 -13.57 -3.17
CA PHE A 52 -17.57 -13.04 -1.92
C PHE A 52 -18.50 -13.36 -0.75
N LYS A 53 -17.92 -13.44 0.44
CA LYS A 53 -18.66 -13.56 1.69
C LYS A 53 -18.66 -12.20 2.37
N THR A 54 -19.84 -11.65 2.65
CA THR A 54 -19.96 -10.45 3.47
C THR A 54 -19.51 -10.78 4.90
N ILE A 55 -18.62 -9.95 5.44
CA ILE A 55 -18.08 -10.10 6.80
C ILE A 55 -18.64 -8.97 7.65
N ASP A 56 -19.26 -9.31 8.78
CA ASP A 56 -19.59 -8.33 9.81
C ASP A 56 -18.30 -7.90 10.53
N PRO A 57 -17.94 -6.60 10.52
CA PRO A 57 -16.77 -6.10 11.24
C PRO A 57 -16.85 -6.33 12.76
N ASN A 58 -18.05 -6.45 13.33
CA ASN A 58 -18.26 -6.70 14.74
C ASN A 58 -18.19 -8.19 15.11
N ASP A 59 -18.30 -9.08 14.12
CA ASP A 59 -18.14 -10.53 14.30
C ASP A 59 -17.49 -11.21 13.08
N VAL A 60 -16.19 -10.93 12.92
CA VAL A 60 -15.39 -11.46 11.81
C VAL A 60 -15.38 -13.00 11.83
N TRP A 61 -15.13 -13.60 13.00
CA TRP A 61 -14.99 -15.06 13.12
C TRP A 61 -16.31 -15.80 12.99
N GLY A 62 -17.41 -15.25 13.52
CA GLY A 62 -18.75 -15.81 13.31
C GLY A 62 -19.17 -15.73 11.85
N SER A 63 -18.89 -14.62 11.17
CA SER A 63 -19.13 -14.47 9.73
C SER A 63 -18.37 -15.50 8.90
N LEU A 64 -17.23 -16.01 9.39
CA LEU A 64 -16.43 -17.05 8.73
C LEU A 64 -16.83 -18.48 9.14
N GLY A 65 -17.68 -18.66 10.16
CA GLY A 65 -18.06 -19.98 10.66
C GLY A 65 -16.94 -20.69 11.44
N LEU A 66 -16.07 -19.92 12.10
CA LEU A 66 -14.89 -20.40 12.83
C LEU A 66 -15.09 -20.36 14.35
N LYS A 67 -16.34 -20.41 14.81
CA LYS A 67 -16.73 -20.48 16.22
C LYS A 67 -17.21 -21.88 16.59
#